data_AF-A0A239PRA9-F1
#
_entry.id   AF-A0A239PRA9-F1
#
_cell.length_a   1.000
_cell.length_b   1.000
_cell.length_c   1.000
_cell.angle_alpha   90.00
_cell.angle_beta   90.00
_cell.angle_gamma   90.00
#
_symmetry.space_group_name_H-M   'P 1'
#
loop_
_entity.id
_entity.type
_entity.pdbx_description
1 polymer ?
#
loop_
_entity_poly.entity_id
_entity_poly.type
_entity_poly.pdbx_seq_one_letter_code
_entity_poly.pdbx_strand_id
1 'polypeptide(L)' 'EYQKHLRKHHLVPSMSGKGNCHENSAVESFFKSLKAELIWRRTWQTRRKVELAAFE' A
#
# COMPACT_ATOMS: atom_id res chain seq x y z
N GLU A 1 7.20 14.37 11.72
CA GLU A 1 7.42 14.32 10.26
C GLU A 1 6.16 14.14 9.40
N TYR A 2 5.32 13.12 9.60
CA TYR A 2 4.14 12.85 8.74
C TYR A 2 3.19 14.05 8.58
N GLN A 3 2.67 14.58 9.70
CA GLN A 3 1.75 15.74 9.69
C GLN A 3 2.39 17.00 9.08
N LYS A 4 3.71 17.16 9.21
CA LYS A 4 4.46 18.27 8.62
C LYS A 4 4.52 18.15 7.09
N HIS A 5 4.72 16.93 6.58
CA HIS A 5 4.72 16.67 5.14
C HIS A 5 3.34 16.90 4.51
N LEU A 6 2.28 16.41 5.14
CA LEU A 6 0.92 16.65 4.65
C LEU A 6 0.59 18.14 4.54
N ARG A 7 0.92 18.91 5.58
CA ARG A 7 0.75 20.37 5.56
C ARG A 7 1.57 21.04 4.45
N LYS A 8 2.82 20.62 4.26
CA LYS A 8 3.69 21.14 3.17
C LYS A 8 3.06 20.93 1.79
N HIS A 9 2.33 19.84 1.60
CA HIS A 9 1.69 19.50 0.33
C HIS A 9 0.19 19.85 0.28
N HIS A 10 -0.33 20.62 1.24
CA HIS A 10 -1.74 21.01 1.32
C HIS A 10 -2.70 19.81 1.34
N LEU A 11 -2.26 18.70 1.93
CA LEU A 11 -3.07 17.49 2.10
C LEU A 11 -3.75 17.50 3.47
N VAL A 12 -5.05 17.20 3.48
CA VAL A 12 -5.82 17.02 4.71
C VAL A 12 -5.80 15.53 5.09
N PRO A 13 -5.19 15.14 6.23
CA PRO A 13 -5.28 13.77 6.69
C PRO A 13 -6.71 13.42 7.10
N SER A 14 -7.24 12.31 6.57
CA SER A 14 -8.35 11.61 7.19
C SER A 14 -7.81 10.45 8.02
N MET A 15 -8.22 10.35 9.28
CA MET A 15 -7.92 9.20 10.13
C MET A 15 -9.04 8.15 10.11
N SER A 16 -10.14 8.43 9.41
CA SER A 16 -11.32 7.56 9.33
C SER A 16 -11.90 7.18 10.71
N GLY A 17 -13.08 6.58 10.73
CA GLY A 17 -13.60 6.00 11.97
C GLY A 17 -12.75 4.79 12.39
N LYS A 18 -12.45 4.64 13.69
CA LYS A 18 -11.82 3.39 14.17
C LYS A 18 -12.72 2.20 13.82
N GLY A 19 -12.19 1.26 13.05
CA GLY A 19 -12.95 0.08 12.61
C GLY A 19 -13.82 0.31 11.36
N ASN A 20 -13.64 1.41 10.62
CA ASN A 20 -14.36 1.62 9.37
C ASN A 20 -13.73 0.82 8.21
N CYS A 21 -14.28 -0.36 7.94
CA CYS A 21 -13.79 -1.24 6.87
C CYS A 21 -14.03 -0.65 5.47
N HIS A 22 -15.04 0.19 5.27
CA HIS A 22 -15.34 0.76 3.96
C HIS A 22 -14.22 1.67 3.48
N GLU A 23 -13.70 2.52 4.36
CA GLU A 23 -12.61 3.45 4.03
C GLU A 23 -11.29 2.71 3.74
N ASN A 24 -11.04 1.59 4.41
CA ASN A 24 -9.83 0.78 4.20
C ASN A 24 -9.94 -0.25 3.05
N SER A 25 -11.17 -0.62 2.65
CA SER A 25 -11.45 -1.73 1.74
C SER A 25 -10.72 -1.64 0.39
N ALA A 26 -10.55 -0.43 -0.15
CA ALA A 26 -9.85 -0.20 -1.40
C ALA A 26 -8.35 -0.53 -1.28
N VAL A 27 -7.72 -0.06 -0.20
CA VAL A 27 -6.30 -0.31 0.07
C VAL A 27 -6.07 -1.78 0.41
N GLU A 28 -6.95 -2.41 1.18
CA GLU A 28 -6.89 -3.84 1.47
C GLU A 28 -7.01 -4.68 0.19
N SER A 29 -7.96 -4.34 -0.69
CA SER A 29 -8.16 -5.02 -1.97
C SER A 29 -6.92 -4.90 -2.87
N PHE A 30 -6.33 -3.70 -2.95
CA PHE A 30 -5.10 -3.48 -3.69
C PHE A 30 -3.97 -4.40 -3.20
N PHE A 31 -3.67 -4.39 -1.90
CA PHE A 31 -2.60 -5.21 -1.35
C PHE A 31 -2.88 -6.71 -1.40
N LYS A 32 -4.16 -7.11 -1.37
CA LYS A 32 -4.56 -8.51 -1.57
C LYS A 32 -4.19 -8.97 -2.97
N SER A 33 -4.55 -8.20 -4.01
CA SER A 33 -4.21 -8.52 -5.39
C SER A 33 -2.70 -8.52 -5.62
N LEU A 34 -1.99 -7.49 -5.12
CA LEU A 34 -0.54 -7.40 -5.24
C LEU A 34 0.18 -8.63 -4.65
N LYS A 35 -0.22 -9.06 -3.45
CA LYS A 35 0.36 -10.25 -2.82
C LYS A 35 0.01 -11.53 -3.57
N ALA A 36 -1.22 -11.66 -4.05
CA ALA A 36 -1.64 -12.83 -4.80
C ALA A 36 -0.82 -13.02 -6.08
N GLU A 37 -0.60 -11.94 -6.81
CA GLU A 37 0.10 -11.97 -8.09
C GLU A 37 1.61 -12.07 -7.93
N LEU A 38 2.20 -11.23 -7.07
CA LEU A 38 3.66 -11.15 -6.97
C LEU A 38 4.25 -12.10 -5.94
N ILE A 39 3.55 -12.44 -4.85
CA ILE A 39 4.15 -13.21 -3.75
C ILE A 39 3.68 -14.66 -3.74
N TRP A 40 2.38 -14.90 -3.89
CA TRP A 40 1.82 -16.24 -3.74
C TRP A 40 1.92 -17.10 -5.01
N ARG A 41 1.78 -16.49 -6.19
CA ARG A 41 1.79 -17.21 -7.47
C ARG A 41 3.17 -17.29 -8.12
N ARG A 42 4.19 -16.64 -7.55
CA ARG A 42 5.51 -16.53 -8.17
C ARG A 42 6.62 -16.67 -7.14
N THR A 43 7.62 -17.48 -7.45
CA THR A 43 8.86 -17.56 -6.70
C THR A 43 9.92 -16.65 -7.30
N TRP A 44 10.70 -16.04 -6.42
CA TRP A 44 11.74 -15.08 -6.78
C TRP A 44 13.08 -15.51 -6.21
N GLN A 45 14.11 -15.40 -7.03
CA GLN A 45 15.47 -15.80 -6.65
C GLN A 45 16.14 -14.77 -5.73
N THR A 46 15.75 -13.50 -5.84
CA THR A 46 16.33 -12.42 -5.04
C THR A 46 15.26 -11.39 -4.69
N ARG A 47 15.43 -10.73 -3.55
CA ARG A 47 14.58 -9.61 -3.11
C ARG A 47 14.56 -8.46 -4.13
N ARG A 48 15.71 -8.14 -4.73
CA ARG A 48 15.84 -7.09 -5.75
C ARG A 48 14.90 -7.31 -6.95
N LYS A 49 14.69 -8.56 -7.38
CA LYS A 49 13.77 -8.87 -8.48
C LYS A 49 12.30 -8.60 -8.13
N VAL A 50 11.92 -8.82 -6.87
CA VAL A 50 10.57 -8.49 -6.37
C VAL A 50 10.41 -6.97 -6.31
N GLU A 51 11.41 -6.25 -5.81
CA GLU A 51 11.38 -4.79 -5.69
C GLU A 51 11.21 -4.12 -7.06
N LEU A 52 11.98 -4.56 -8.06
CA LEU A 52 11.81 -4.09 -9.45
C LEU A 52 10.37 -4.33 -9.94
N ALA A 53 9.84 -5.55 -9.75
CA ALA A 53 8.49 -5.87 -10.22
C ALA A 53 7.34 -5.18 -9.47
N ALA A 54 7.59 -4.67 -8.25
CA ALA A 54 6.58 -4.00 -7.44
C ALA A 54 6.56 -2.48 -7.64
N PHE A 55 7.65 -1.89 -8.12
CA PHE A 55 7.85 -0.43 -8.11
C PHE A 55 8.33 0.15 -9.45
N GLU A 56 8.66 -0.67 -10.46
CA GLU A 56 8.90 -0.26 -11.85
C GLU A 56 7.82 -0.83 -12.78
#